data_AF-A0A7Y5M902-F1
#
_entry.id   AF-A0A7Y5M902-F1
#
_cell.length_a   1.000
_cell.length_b   1.000
_cell.length_c   1.000
_cell.angle_alpha   90.00
_cell.angle_beta   90.00
_cell.angle_gamma   90.00
#
_symmetry.space_group_name_H-M   'P 1'
#
loop_
_entity.id
_entity.type
_entity.pdbx_description
1 polymer ?
#
loop_
_entity_poly.entity_id
_entity_poly.type
_entity_poly.pdbx_seq_one_letter_code
_entity_poly.pdbx_strand_id
1 'polypeptide(L)'
;GPLQVGGDVRADWGVEAEGDIRCGGDLRAGWDLVCHGKLVLQGGAFVGQDLIAHGAVECDKGLRVGGHLTGAGSVRVGQGILVGGAISGVQHLEAGWGIKAGECIHAKGAIKAGESLSAGEDICAGEGYGVFAGLNVQVETWDASAQVWALQPPERLRSGVWLGPCRV
;
A
#
# COMPACT_ATOMS: atom_id res chain seq x y z
N GLY A 1 -3.28 24.58 0.34
CA GLY A 1 -4.70 24.40 -0.04
C GLY A 1 -4.88 23.06 -0.74
N PRO A 2 -6.09 22.69 -1.22
CA PRO A 2 -6.28 21.46 -1.98
C PRO A 2 -5.64 21.55 -3.38
N LEU A 3 -5.24 20.40 -3.94
CA LEU A 3 -4.76 20.26 -5.32
C LEU A 3 -5.81 19.48 -6.12
N GLN A 4 -6.30 20.04 -7.22
CA GLN A 4 -7.26 19.37 -8.11
C GLN A 4 -6.78 19.46 -9.56
N VAL A 5 -6.51 18.31 -10.16
CA VAL A 5 -6.02 18.19 -11.54
C VAL A 5 -6.84 17.13 -12.27
N GLY A 6 -7.38 17.47 -13.44
CA GLY A 6 -8.22 16.56 -14.23
C GLY A 6 -7.44 15.52 -15.05
N GLY A 7 -6.13 15.71 -15.22
CA GLY A 7 -5.23 14.78 -15.90
C GLY A 7 -4.08 14.36 -14.97
N ASP A 8 -2.90 14.17 -15.54
CA ASP A 8 -1.71 13.76 -14.78
C ASP A 8 -1.07 14.91 -13.98
N VAL A 9 -0.46 14.57 -12.85
CA VAL A 9 0.45 15.44 -12.11
C VAL A 9 1.87 14.90 -12.26
N ARG A 10 2.82 15.73 -12.69
CA ARG A 10 4.24 15.38 -12.74
C ARG A 10 5.06 16.50 -12.09
N ALA A 11 5.78 16.15 -11.03
CA ALA A 11 6.78 16.98 -10.41
C ALA A 11 8.07 16.17 -10.28
N ASP A 12 9.20 16.72 -10.74
CA ASP A 12 10.52 16.12 -10.50
C ASP A 12 11.01 16.32 -9.05
N TRP A 13 10.29 17.14 -8.28
CA TRP A 13 10.47 17.39 -6.86
C TRP A 13 9.36 16.72 -6.05
N GLY A 14 9.17 17.17 -4.80
CA GLY A 14 8.03 16.75 -3.99
C GLY A 14 6.71 17.41 -4.40
N VAL A 15 5.61 16.82 -3.95
CA VAL A 15 4.25 17.40 -4.05
C VAL A 15 3.68 17.49 -2.65
N GLU A 16 3.28 18.68 -2.24
CA GLU A 16 2.70 18.92 -0.91
C GLU A 16 1.38 19.68 -1.03
N ALA A 17 0.36 19.21 -0.31
CA ALA A 17 -0.91 19.90 -0.19
C ALA A 17 -1.44 19.84 1.25
N GLU A 18 -1.73 21.03 1.81
CA GLU A 18 -2.45 21.21 3.09
C GLU A 18 -3.88 20.65 3.10
N GLY A 19 -4.44 20.34 1.93
CA GLY A 19 -5.79 19.79 1.79
C GLY A 19 -5.80 18.49 0.99
N ASP A 20 -6.96 18.18 0.42
CA ASP A 20 -7.10 17.02 -0.45
C ASP A 20 -6.26 17.16 -1.73
N ILE A 21 -5.72 16.05 -2.21
CA ILE A 21 -5.15 15.92 -3.56
C ILE A 21 -6.10 15.05 -4.38
N ARG A 22 -6.63 15.60 -5.47
CA ARG A 22 -7.47 14.89 -6.45
C ARG A 22 -6.82 14.95 -7.83
N CYS A 23 -6.52 13.79 -8.40
CA CYS A 23 -5.90 13.65 -9.72
C CYS A 23 -6.76 12.72 -10.60
N GLY A 24 -7.17 13.20 -11.77
CA GLY A 24 -7.88 12.39 -12.76
C GLY A 24 -6.98 11.44 -13.55
N GLY A 25 -5.65 11.60 -13.46
CA GLY A 25 -4.65 10.74 -14.08
C GLY A 25 -3.64 10.19 -13.08
N ASP A 26 -2.43 9.91 -13.58
CA ASP A 26 -1.34 9.41 -12.75
C ASP A 26 -0.62 10.58 -12.02
N LEU A 27 -0.14 10.34 -10.80
CA LEU A 27 0.66 11.29 -10.03
C LEU A 27 2.11 10.80 -9.92
N ARG A 28 3.05 11.61 -10.37
CA ARG A 28 4.49 11.40 -10.18
C ARG A 28 5.09 12.52 -9.35
N ALA A 29 5.67 12.17 -8.21
CA ALA A 29 6.54 13.02 -7.40
C ALA A 29 7.94 12.41 -7.40
N GLY A 30 8.96 13.21 -7.76
CA GLY A 30 10.35 12.76 -7.77
C GLY A 30 10.93 12.54 -6.37
N TRP A 31 10.40 13.25 -5.37
CA TRP A 31 10.75 13.14 -3.95
C TRP A 31 9.53 12.67 -3.15
N ASP A 32 9.21 13.37 -2.06
CA ASP A 32 8.08 13.07 -1.18
C ASP A 32 6.74 13.51 -1.76
N LEU A 33 5.68 12.80 -1.38
CA LEU A 33 4.30 13.21 -1.58
C LEU A 33 3.64 13.37 -0.21
N VAL A 34 3.28 14.60 0.15
CA VAL A 34 2.64 14.94 1.43
C VAL A 34 1.22 15.45 1.17
N CYS A 35 0.25 14.74 1.72
CA CYS A 35 -1.17 15.07 1.63
C CYS A 35 -1.78 15.16 3.02
N HIS A 36 -2.13 16.37 3.46
CA HIS A 36 -2.77 16.58 4.76
C HIS A 36 -4.27 16.26 4.76
N GLY A 37 -4.89 16.19 3.58
CA GLY A 37 -6.25 15.69 3.37
C GLY A 37 -6.31 14.28 2.79
N LYS A 38 -7.33 14.00 2.00
CA LYS A 38 -7.49 12.76 1.23
C LYS A 38 -6.68 12.80 -0.07
N LEU A 39 -6.02 11.70 -0.40
CA LEU A 39 -5.33 11.50 -1.68
C LEU A 39 -6.20 10.59 -2.55
N VAL A 40 -6.76 11.12 -3.65
CA VAL A 40 -7.63 10.37 -4.57
C VAL A 40 -7.08 10.48 -5.99
N LEU A 41 -6.70 9.34 -6.55
CA LEU A 41 -6.11 9.23 -7.89
C LEU A 41 -6.92 8.23 -8.73
N GLN A 42 -7.44 8.68 -9.87
CA GLN A 42 -8.03 7.77 -10.88
C GLN A 42 -6.95 6.99 -11.66
N GLY A 43 -5.69 7.37 -11.50
CA GLY A 43 -4.52 6.68 -12.00
C GLY A 43 -3.74 5.95 -10.92
N GLY A 44 -2.44 5.79 -11.16
CA GLY A 44 -1.47 5.30 -10.19
C GLY A 44 -0.64 6.42 -9.58
N ALA A 45 0.19 6.06 -8.61
CA ALA A 45 1.17 6.95 -8.01
C ALA A 45 2.59 6.38 -8.10
N PHE A 46 3.53 7.25 -8.46
CA PHE A 46 4.96 7.05 -8.28
C PHE A 46 5.49 8.15 -7.37
N VAL A 47 6.03 7.75 -6.21
CA VAL A 47 6.65 8.64 -5.24
C VAL A 47 8.09 8.18 -5.05
N GLY A 48 9.06 9.04 -5.35
CA GLY A 48 10.47 8.66 -5.35
C GLY A 48 11.04 8.42 -3.95
N GLN A 49 10.50 9.09 -2.94
CA GLN A 49 10.87 8.94 -1.53
C GLN A 49 9.65 8.54 -0.71
N ASP A 50 9.22 9.34 0.27
CA ASP A 50 8.17 8.96 1.21
C ASP A 50 6.79 9.46 0.77
N LEU A 51 5.76 8.65 1.04
CA LEU A 51 4.37 9.06 0.94
C LEU A 51 3.80 9.24 2.35
N ILE A 52 3.46 10.49 2.70
CA ILE A 52 2.78 10.83 3.94
C ILE A 52 1.36 11.28 3.63
N ALA A 53 0.37 10.51 4.08
CA ALA A 53 -1.04 10.83 3.89
C ALA A 53 -1.79 10.87 5.23
N HIS A 54 -2.27 12.06 5.62
CA HIS A 54 -3.03 12.22 6.86
C HIS A 54 -4.51 11.83 6.70
N GLY A 55 -5.01 11.74 5.47
CA GLY A 55 -6.33 11.21 5.14
C GLY A 55 -6.29 9.80 4.55
N ALA A 56 -7.41 9.39 3.96
CA ALA A 56 -7.48 8.16 3.18
C ALA A 56 -6.70 8.31 1.85
N VAL A 57 -6.12 7.21 1.39
CA VAL A 57 -5.47 7.09 0.08
C VAL A 57 -6.29 6.13 -0.78
N GLU A 58 -6.71 6.61 -1.94
CA GLU A 58 -7.45 5.85 -2.94
C GLU A 58 -6.76 6.02 -4.29
N CYS A 59 -6.25 4.92 -4.86
CA CYS A 59 -5.65 4.88 -6.19
C CYS A 59 -6.29 3.77 -7.01
N ASP A 60 -6.83 4.07 -8.19
CA ASP A 60 -7.49 3.05 -9.02
C ASP A 60 -6.49 2.08 -9.67
N LYS A 61 -5.24 2.51 -9.89
CA LYS A 61 -4.15 1.65 -10.43
C LYS A 61 -3.17 1.24 -9.33
N GLY A 62 -1.87 1.17 -9.63
CA GLY A 62 -0.82 0.81 -8.68
C GLY A 62 -0.26 1.99 -7.89
N LEU A 63 0.28 1.70 -6.70
CA LEU A 63 0.99 2.64 -5.84
C LEU A 63 2.44 2.18 -5.66
N ARG A 64 3.40 3.00 -6.09
CA ARG A 64 4.83 2.77 -5.88
C ARG A 64 5.46 3.90 -5.07
N VAL A 65 6.09 3.54 -3.96
CA VAL A 65 6.77 4.46 -3.05
C VAL A 65 8.21 3.97 -2.85
N GLY A 66 9.20 4.84 -3.07
CA GLY A 66 10.61 4.48 -2.97
C GLY A 66 11.10 4.29 -1.54
N GLY A 67 10.59 5.10 -0.61
CA GLY A 67 10.85 5.02 0.83
C GLY A 67 9.67 4.38 1.57
N HIS A 68 9.16 5.08 2.58
CA HIS A 68 8.11 4.63 3.48
C HIS A 68 6.72 5.14 3.08
N LEU A 69 5.70 4.34 3.36
CA LEU A 69 4.30 4.76 3.27
C LEU A 69 3.75 4.94 4.68
N THR A 70 3.51 6.20 5.06
CA THR A 70 2.90 6.54 6.34
C THR A 70 1.50 7.12 6.09
N GLY A 71 0.48 6.43 6.58
CA GLY A 71 -0.90 6.91 6.53
C GLY A 71 -1.46 7.20 7.91
N ALA A 72 -2.50 8.02 8.01
CA ALA A 72 -3.39 8.04 9.17
C ALA A 72 -4.81 7.53 8.83
N GLY A 73 -5.16 7.48 7.54
CA GLY A 73 -6.39 6.89 7.03
C GLY A 73 -6.23 5.45 6.53
N SER A 74 -7.27 4.95 5.84
CA SER A 74 -7.17 3.69 5.10
C SER A 74 -6.48 3.91 3.75
N VAL A 75 -5.74 2.92 3.29
CA VAL A 75 -5.11 2.88 1.97
C VAL A 75 -5.78 1.79 1.14
N ARG A 76 -6.39 2.18 0.01
CA ARG A 76 -7.02 1.28 -0.96
C ARG A 76 -6.42 1.52 -2.34
N VAL A 77 -5.90 0.47 -2.93
CA VAL A 77 -5.23 0.53 -4.23
C VAL A 77 -5.81 -0.55 -5.14
N GLY A 78 -6.32 -0.17 -6.31
CA GLY A 78 -7.02 -1.10 -7.20
C GLY A 78 -6.13 -2.20 -7.78
N GLN A 79 -4.82 -1.96 -7.87
CA GLN A 79 -3.83 -2.94 -8.32
C GLN A 79 -2.87 -3.32 -7.17
N GLY A 80 -1.56 -3.24 -7.40
CA GLY A 80 -0.54 -3.58 -6.41
C GLY A 80 0.02 -2.38 -5.65
N ILE A 81 0.53 -2.66 -4.45
CA ILE A 81 1.28 -1.71 -3.63
C ILE A 81 2.73 -2.18 -3.55
N LEU A 82 3.67 -1.31 -3.92
CA LEU A 82 5.11 -1.55 -3.78
C LEU A 82 5.75 -0.41 -3.00
N VAL A 83 6.30 -0.72 -1.83
CA VAL A 83 6.95 0.24 -0.93
C VAL A 83 8.37 -0.25 -0.64
N GLY A 84 9.36 0.64 -0.77
CA GLY A 84 10.77 0.29 -0.56
C GLY A 84 11.12 0.06 0.91
N GLY A 85 10.52 0.82 1.82
CA GLY A 85 10.65 0.66 3.27
C GLY A 85 9.38 0.08 3.90
N ALA A 86 9.09 0.55 5.12
CA ALA A 86 7.89 0.17 5.88
C ALA A 86 6.56 0.80 5.37
N ILE A 87 5.47 0.07 5.61
CA ILE A 87 4.10 0.60 5.55
C ILE A 87 3.58 0.70 6.99
N SER A 88 3.22 1.91 7.45
CA SER A 88 2.80 2.11 8.84
C SER A 88 1.74 3.20 9.03
N GLY A 89 1.14 3.24 10.22
CA GLY A 89 0.14 4.25 10.63
C GLY A 89 -1.26 4.09 10.01
N VAL A 90 -1.40 3.30 8.94
CA VAL A 90 -2.65 3.12 8.19
C VAL A 90 -3.73 2.41 9.02
N GLN A 91 -4.99 2.78 8.83
CA GLN A 91 -6.13 2.11 9.46
C GLN A 91 -6.40 0.76 8.83
N HIS A 92 -6.76 0.72 7.55
CA HIS A 92 -6.88 -0.50 6.77
C HIS A 92 -5.97 -0.42 5.56
N LEU A 93 -5.41 -1.56 5.15
CA LEU A 93 -4.56 -1.67 3.97
C LEU A 93 -5.16 -2.67 3.01
N GLU A 94 -5.47 -2.24 1.79
CA GLU A 94 -6.10 -3.07 0.77
C GLU A 94 -5.49 -2.84 -0.60
N ALA A 95 -5.14 -3.93 -1.28
CA ALA A 95 -4.68 -3.91 -2.66
C ALA A 95 -5.42 -4.99 -3.47
N GLY A 96 -5.85 -4.65 -4.69
CA GLY A 96 -6.53 -5.60 -5.58
C GLY A 96 -5.62 -6.72 -6.10
N TRP A 97 -4.30 -6.51 -6.10
CA TRP A 97 -3.27 -7.51 -6.42
C TRP A 97 -2.41 -7.78 -5.17
N GLY A 98 -1.09 -7.82 -5.31
CA GLY A 98 -0.18 -8.01 -4.19
C GLY A 98 0.25 -6.73 -3.47
N ILE A 99 0.75 -6.91 -2.25
CA ILE A 99 1.38 -5.85 -1.45
C ILE A 99 2.81 -6.30 -1.14
N LYS A 100 3.79 -5.46 -1.46
CA LYS A 100 5.20 -5.70 -1.13
C LYS A 100 5.80 -4.49 -0.42
N ALA A 101 6.41 -4.74 0.73
CA ALA A 101 7.21 -3.78 1.48
C ALA A 101 8.63 -4.34 1.69
N GLY A 102 9.64 -3.48 1.63
CA GLY A 102 11.03 -3.90 1.91
C GLY A 102 11.32 -4.12 3.39
N GLU A 103 10.52 -3.53 4.28
CA GLU A 103 10.61 -3.69 5.73
C GLU A 103 9.29 -4.28 6.27
N CYS A 104 8.67 -3.68 7.29
CA CYS A 104 7.43 -4.16 7.91
C CYS A 104 6.15 -3.66 7.22
N ILE A 105 5.05 -4.38 7.43
CA ILE A 105 3.69 -3.95 7.05
C ILE A 105 2.80 -3.93 8.29
N HIS A 106 2.54 -2.74 8.81
CA HIS A 106 1.73 -2.55 10.01
C HIS A 106 0.48 -1.73 9.71
N ALA A 107 -0.68 -2.30 10.01
CA ALA A 107 -1.97 -1.61 9.96
C ALA A 107 -2.66 -1.68 11.32
N LYS A 108 -3.45 -0.66 11.66
CA LYS A 108 -4.31 -0.66 12.86
C LYS A 108 -5.57 -1.51 12.69
N GLY A 109 -5.80 -2.02 11.49
CA GLY A 109 -6.95 -2.82 11.09
C GLY A 109 -6.53 -3.97 10.18
N ALA A 110 -7.46 -4.46 9.35
CA ALA A 110 -7.19 -5.55 8.42
C ALA A 110 -6.18 -5.17 7.32
N ILE A 111 -5.40 -6.16 6.91
CA ILE A 111 -4.50 -6.14 5.75
C ILE A 111 -5.07 -7.11 4.72
N LYS A 112 -5.31 -6.65 3.50
CA LYS A 112 -5.94 -7.43 2.43
C LYS A 112 -5.17 -7.29 1.13
N ALA A 113 -4.68 -8.40 0.59
CA ALA A 113 -4.12 -8.52 -0.74
C ALA A 113 -4.98 -9.46 -1.58
N GLY A 114 -5.29 -9.05 -2.81
CA GLY A 114 -5.93 -9.91 -3.79
C GLY A 114 -5.04 -11.08 -4.22
N GLU A 115 -3.73 -10.88 -4.25
CA GLU A 115 -2.72 -11.90 -4.59
C GLU A 115 -1.75 -12.09 -3.41
N SER A 116 -0.45 -12.07 -3.66
CA SER A 116 0.60 -12.31 -2.67
C SER A 116 0.88 -11.09 -1.76
N LEU A 117 1.38 -11.38 -0.55
CA LEU A 117 1.72 -10.38 0.46
C LEU A 117 3.16 -10.60 0.95
N SER A 118 4.02 -9.58 0.88
CA SER A 118 5.44 -9.72 1.20
C SER A 118 5.94 -8.55 2.02
N ALA A 119 6.62 -8.84 3.11
CA ALA A 119 7.37 -7.89 3.94
C ALA A 119 8.79 -8.44 4.15
N GLY A 120 9.78 -7.56 4.20
CA GLY A 120 11.14 -7.93 4.60
C GLY A 120 11.24 -8.25 6.10
N GLU A 121 10.36 -7.67 6.90
CA GLU A 121 10.27 -7.86 8.35
C GLU A 121 8.93 -8.52 8.73
N ASP A 122 8.20 -7.96 9.70
CA ASP A 122 6.95 -8.50 10.21
C ASP A 122 5.70 -7.88 9.53
N ILE A 123 4.59 -8.63 9.57
CA ILE A 123 3.29 -8.18 9.10
C ILE A 123 2.33 -8.23 10.28
N CYS A 124 1.84 -7.05 10.69
CA CYS A 124 0.98 -6.90 11.85
C CYS A 124 -0.32 -6.18 11.47
N ALA A 125 -1.43 -6.91 11.55
CA ALA A 125 -2.77 -6.32 11.54
C ALA A 125 -3.19 -5.92 12.96
N GLY A 126 -4.12 -4.97 13.06
CA GLY A 126 -4.63 -4.50 14.35
C GLY A 126 -5.33 -5.59 15.16
N GLU A 127 -5.50 -5.34 16.46
CA GLU A 127 -6.20 -6.25 17.38
C GLU A 127 -7.60 -6.59 16.86
N GLY A 128 -7.96 -7.87 16.87
CA GLY A 128 -9.23 -8.37 16.32
C GLY A 128 -9.31 -8.46 14.79
N TYR A 129 -8.34 -7.92 14.04
CA TYR A 129 -8.32 -7.95 12.58
C TYR A 129 -7.41 -9.05 12.00
N GLY A 130 -7.73 -9.52 10.80
CA GLY A 130 -6.96 -10.54 10.08
C GLY A 130 -6.02 -9.97 9.01
N VAL A 131 -5.04 -10.79 8.64
CA VAL A 131 -4.23 -10.65 7.43
C VAL A 131 -4.78 -11.60 6.38
N PHE A 132 -5.04 -11.11 5.18
CA PHE A 132 -5.63 -11.86 4.09
C PHE A 132 -4.79 -11.69 2.82
N ALA A 133 -4.39 -12.81 2.24
CA ALA A 133 -3.77 -12.88 0.91
C ALA A 133 -4.56 -13.84 0.01
N GLY A 134 -4.39 -13.73 -1.31
CA GLY A 134 -5.05 -14.59 -2.29
C GLY A 134 -6.56 -14.41 -2.38
N LEU A 135 -7.11 -13.26 -1.97
CA LEU A 135 -8.55 -13.01 -2.00
C LEU A 135 -9.16 -13.09 -3.41
N ASN A 136 -8.35 -12.89 -4.44
CA ASN A 136 -8.72 -12.96 -5.86
C ASN A 136 -8.09 -14.16 -6.59
N VAL A 137 -7.56 -15.15 -5.84
CA VAL A 137 -6.83 -16.30 -6.38
C VAL A 137 -7.53 -17.60 -5.97
N GLN A 138 -7.69 -18.52 -6.94
CA GLN A 138 -8.25 -19.85 -6.68
C GLN A 138 -7.35 -20.64 -5.73
N VAL A 139 -7.96 -21.35 -4.78
CA VAL A 139 -7.27 -22.06 -3.69
C VAL A 139 -6.21 -23.03 -4.22
N GLU A 140 -6.51 -23.70 -5.33
CA GLU A 140 -5.66 -24.68 -6.01
C GLU A 140 -4.37 -24.06 -6.57
N THR A 141 -4.33 -22.73 -6.72
CA THR A 141 -3.19 -21.97 -7.26
C THR A 141 -2.49 -21.11 -6.21
N TRP A 142 -2.87 -21.23 -4.95
CA TRP A 142 -2.30 -20.41 -3.88
C TRP A 142 -0.78 -20.54 -3.74
N ASP A 143 -0.25 -21.75 -3.98
CA ASP A 143 1.19 -22.02 -3.96
C ASP A 143 1.97 -21.23 -5.02
N ALA A 144 1.31 -20.62 -6.00
CA ALA A 144 1.93 -19.80 -7.03
C ALA A 144 1.60 -18.30 -6.92
N SER A 145 0.45 -17.92 -6.35
CA SER A 145 -0.06 -16.54 -6.46
C SER A 145 -0.80 -15.99 -5.22
N ALA A 146 -0.81 -16.72 -4.10
CA ALA A 146 -1.35 -16.25 -2.82
C ALA A 146 -0.31 -16.38 -1.69
N GLN A 147 0.95 -16.18 -2.05
CA GLN A 147 2.09 -16.45 -1.19
C GLN A 147 2.27 -15.33 -0.17
N VAL A 148 2.61 -15.69 1.06
CA VAL A 148 2.87 -14.77 2.16
C VAL A 148 4.29 -14.95 2.66
N TRP A 149 5.07 -13.87 2.62
CA TRP A 149 6.42 -13.85 3.14
C TRP A 149 6.61 -12.74 4.16
N ALA A 150 7.20 -13.11 5.28
CA ALA A 150 7.57 -12.23 6.38
C ALA A 150 8.54 -12.99 7.28
N LEU A 151 9.31 -12.27 8.10
CA LEU A 151 10.28 -12.85 9.04
C LEU A 151 9.65 -13.92 9.94
N GLN A 152 8.39 -13.73 10.31
CA GLN A 152 7.58 -14.65 11.10
C GLN A 152 6.18 -14.79 10.47
N PRO A 153 5.47 -15.91 10.71
CA PRO A 153 4.09 -16.04 10.27
C PRO A 153 3.22 -14.96 10.95
N PRO A 154 2.37 -14.23 10.20
CA PRO A 154 1.47 -13.25 10.80
C PRO A 154 0.47 -13.95 11.75
N GLU A 155 0.32 -13.48 12.99
CA GLU A 155 -0.49 -14.14 14.04
C GLU A 155 -1.93 -14.47 13.60
N ARG A 156 -2.51 -13.66 12.73
CA ARG A 156 -3.89 -13.80 12.23
C ARG A 156 -3.95 -13.90 10.71
N LEU A 157 -3.03 -14.66 10.10
CA LEU A 157 -3.14 -15.02 8.68
C LEU A 157 -4.39 -15.90 8.45
N ARG A 158 -5.37 -15.39 7.70
CA ARG A 158 -6.68 -16.04 7.46
C ARG A 158 -6.81 -16.65 6.07
N SER A 159 -6.02 -16.21 5.10
CA SER A 159 -5.99 -16.73 3.73
C SER A 159 -4.63 -16.53 3.09
N GLY A 160 -4.30 -17.35 2.09
CA GLY A 160 -2.98 -17.42 1.48
C GLY A 160 -2.06 -18.43 2.15
N VAL A 161 -0.88 -18.63 1.57
CA VAL A 161 0.09 -19.64 1.98
C VAL A 161 1.35 -18.97 2.49
N TRP A 162 1.64 -19.14 3.78
CA TRP A 162 2.90 -18.67 4.35
C TRP A 162 4.07 -19.56 3.90
N LEU A 163 5.09 -18.96 3.29
CA LEU A 163 6.25 -19.66 2.73
C LEU A 163 7.56 -19.42 3.50
N GLY A 164 7.50 -18.68 4.61
CA GLY A 164 8.68 -18.33 5.40
C GLY A 164 9.18 -16.90 5.20
N PRO A 165 10.41 -16.62 5.67
CA PRO A 165 11.07 -15.33 5.47
C PRO A 165 11.22 -14.97 4.00
N CYS A 166 11.06 -13.68 3.67
CA CYS A 166 11.31 -13.18 2.33
C CYS A 166 12.79 -13.37 1.99
N ARG A 167 13.10 -14.15 0.95
CA ARG A 167 14.46 -14.21 0.39
C ARG A 167 14.62 -13.00 -0.52
N VAL A 168 15.36 -12.00 -0.05
CA VAL A 168 15.83 -10.86 -0.86
C VAL A 168 16.75 -11.33 -1.98
#